data_AF-A0A3N5LEZ6-F1
#
_entry.id   AF-A0A3N5LEZ6-F1
#
_cell.length_a   1.000
_cell.length_b   1.000
_cell.length_c   1.000
_cell.angle_alpha   90.00
_cell.angle_beta   90.00
_cell.angle_gamma   90.00
#
_symmetry.space_group_name_H-M   'P 1'
#
loop_
_entity.id
_entity.type
_entity.pdbx_description
1 polymer ?
#
loop_
_entity_poly.entity_id
_entity_poly.type
_entity_poly.pdbx_seq_one_letter_code
_entity_poly.pdbx_strand_id
1 'polypeptide(L)' 'MDEKQMLKDIVEQYAASGCEKHGEIKVQRVQDNKTTYVEPNLDGGRSVYMKEYKVNGQVYWAGYSSRSGTVYLSLEA' A
#
# COMPACT_ATOMS: atom_id res chain seq x y z
N MET A 1 16.88 1.42 -3.23
CA MET A 1 15.83 2.41 -2.91
C MET A 1 15.35 2.11 -1.50
N ASP A 2 15.20 3.12 -0.65
CA ASP A 2 14.63 2.92 0.70
C ASP A 2 13.13 2.61 0.62
N GLU A 3 12.61 1.76 1.51
CA GLU A 3 11.19 1.35 1.52
C GLU A 3 10.27 2.57 1.60
N LYS A 4 10.63 3.57 2.41
CA LYS A 4 9.81 4.77 2.59
C LYS A 4 9.70 5.56 1.29
N GLN A 5 10.80 5.69 0.55
CA GLN A 5 10.82 6.37 -0.74
C GLN A 5 10.03 5.58 -1.79
N MET A 6 10.21 4.27 -1.85
CA MET A 6 9.46 3.38 -2.74
C MET A 6 7.96 3.49 -2.51
N LEU A 7 7.52 3.40 -1.25
CA LEU A 7 6.11 3.54 -0.90
C LEU A 7 5.56 4.93 -1.26
N LYS A 8 6.34 6.00 -1.02
CA LYS A 8 5.94 7.36 -1.40
C LYS A 8 5.69 7.47 -2.90
N ASP A 9 6.63 7.02 -3.72
CA ASP A 9 6.54 7.12 -5.18
C ASP A 9 5.37 6.30 -5.72
N ILE A 10 5.11 5.12 -5.15
CA ILE A 10 3.97 4.27 -5.49
C ILE A 10 2.64 4.94 -5.13
N VAL A 11 2.54 5.53 -3.94
CA VAL A 11 1.31 6.23 -3.50
C VAL A 11 1.03 7.43 -4.40
N GLU A 12 2.05 8.21 -4.76
CA GLU A 12 1.90 9.36 -5.67
C GLU A 12 1.43 8.90 -7.06
N GLN A 13 2.02 7.83 -7.60
CA GLN A 13 1.59 7.27 -8.89
C GLN A 13 0.16 6.70 -8.84
N TYR A 14 -0.19 6.01 -7.74
CA TYR A 14 -1.54 5.50 -7.52
C TYR A 14 -2.56 6.63 -7.45
N ALA A 15 -2.28 7.69 -6.68
CA ALA A 15 -3.16 8.84 -6.57
C ALA A 15 -3.39 9.56 -7.91
N ALA A 16 -2.40 9.55 -8.80
CA ALA A 16 -2.50 10.17 -10.12
C ALA A 16 -3.26 9.33 -11.16
N SER A 17 -3.21 7.99 -11.07
CA SER A 17 -3.60 7.11 -12.18
C SER A 17 -4.39 5.85 -11.80
N GLY A 18 -4.49 5.54 -10.51
CA GLY A 18 -5.06 4.28 -10.03
C GLY A 18 -4.23 3.04 -10.39
N CYS A 19 -2.91 3.18 -10.57
CA CYS A 19 -2.07 2.10 -11.06
C CYS A 19 -2.11 0.84 -10.18
N GLU A 20 -2.22 -0.33 -10.80
CA GLU A 20 -2.20 -1.62 -10.09
C GLU A 20 -0.79 -2.22 -10.00
N LYS A 21 0.20 -1.54 -10.59
CA LYS A 21 1.61 -1.96 -10.60
C LYS A 21 2.57 -0.76 -10.67
N HIS A 22 3.75 -0.94 -10.07
CA HIS A 22 4.90 -0.05 -10.17
C HIS A 22 6.15 -0.89 -10.45
N GLY A 23 6.57 -0.96 -11.72
CA GLY A 23 7.56 -1.93 -12.17
C GLY A 23 7.07 -3.36 -11.93
N GLU A 24 7.83 -4.13 -11.14
CA GLU A 24 7.47 -5.50 -10.74
C GLU A 24 6.59 -5.56 -9.48
N ILE A 25 6.42 -4.45 -8.77
CA ILE A 25 5.67 -4.37 -7.52
C ILE A 25 4.18 -4.26 -7.84
N LYS A 26 3.37 -5.12 -7.23
CA LYS A 26 1.90 -5.05 -7.33
C LYS A 26 1.36 -3.99 -6.38
N VAL A 27 0.30 -3.31 -6.78
CA VAL A 27 -0.40 -2.33 -5.97
C VAL A 27 -1.84 -2.78 -5.83
N GLN A 28 -2.29 -2.97 -4.60
CA GLN A 28 -3.63 -3.46 -4.30
C GLN A 28 -4.32 -2.55 -3.29
N ARG A 29 -5.45 -1.96 -3.70
CA ARG A 29 -6.32 -1.24 -2.77
C ARG A 29 -7.08 -2.23 -1.90
N VAL A 30 -7.14 -1.93 -0.61
CA VAL A 30 -7.96 -2.61 0.40
C VAL A 30 -9.09 -1.67 0.84
N GLN A 31 -9.93 -2.13 1.76
CA GLN A 31 -10.99 -1.31 2.35
C GLN A 31 -10.41 -0.01 2.92
N ASP A 32 -11.19 1.07 2.86
CA ASP A 32 -10.79 2.37 3.41
C ASP A 32 -10.69 2.32 4.95
N ASN A 33 -10.01 3.31 5.51
CA ASN A 33 -9.74 3.47 6.94
C ASN A 33 -8.99 2.28 7.58
N LYS A 34 -8.14 1.59 6.81
CA LYS A 34 -7.25 0.53 7.30
C LYS A 34 -5.84 1.06 7.48
N THR A 35 -5.31 0.92 8.69
CA THR A 35 -3.90 1.19 9.03
C THR A 35 -3.08 -0.11 9.14
N THR A 36 -3.74 -1.26 9.05
CA THR A 36 -3.15 -2.60 9.03
C THR A 36 -3.99 -3.49 8.14
N TYR A 37 -3.35 -4.34 7.34
CA TYR A 37 -4.01 -5.35 6.52
C TYR A 37 -3.47 -6.74 6.85
N VAL A 38 -4.37 -7.71 6.98
CA VAL A 38 -3.97 -9.12 7.14
C VAL A 38 -3.92 -9.75 5.76
N GLU A 39 -2.71 -9.94 5.24
CA GLU A 39 -2.48 -10.69 4.00
C GLU A 39 -2.85 -12.16 4.26
N PRO A 40 -3.84 -12.73 3.56
CA PRO A 40 -4.24 -14.11 3.78
C PRO A 40 -3.14 -15.09 3.37
N ASN A 41 -2.90 -16.09 4.20
CA ASN A 41 -2.04 -17.24 3.91
C ASN A 41 -2.64 -18.50 4.56
N LEU A 42 -2.01 -19.67 4.35
CA LEU A 42 -2.49 -20.95 4.88
C LEU A 42 -2.44 -21.05 6.41
N ASP A 43 -1.71 -20.17 7.09
CA ASP A 43 -1.38 -20.23 8.52
C ASP A 43 -1.92 -19.05 9.34
N GLY A 44 -3.04 -18.45 8.93
CA GLY A 44 -3.72 -17.38 9.69
C GLY A 44 -3.39 -15.94 9.26
N GLY A 45 -2.58 -15.76 8.22
CA GLY A 45 -2.28 -14.49 7.60
C GLY A 45 -1.06 -13.76 8.17
N ARG A 46 -0.61 -12.71 7.47
CA ARG A 46 0.47 -11.82 7.93
C ARG A 46 -0.02 -10.38 8.01
N SER A 47 0.18 -9.75 9.16
CA SER A 47 -0.11 -8.33 9.31
C SER A 47 0.91 -7.49 8.54
N VAL A 48 0.40 -6.64 7.65
CA VAL A 48 1.12 -5.58 6.96
C VAL A 48 0.73 -4.27 7.62
N TYR A 49 1.67 -3.68 8.35
CA TYR A 49 1.49 -2.36 8.95
C TYR A 49 1.65 -1.28 7.88
N MET A 50 0.72 -0.32 7.87
CA MET A 50 0.69 0.75 6.89
C MET A 50 1.16 2.06 7.52
N LYS A 51 1.90 2.84 6.74
CA LYS A 51 2.34 4.20 7.11
C LYS A 51 1.45 5.21 6.40
N GLU A 52 1.28 6.38 7.00
CA GLU A 52 0.50 7.49 6.45
C GLU A 52 1.28 8.22 5.35
N TYR A 53 0.59 8.56 4.26
CA TYR A 53 1.08 9.35 3.15
C TYR A 53 0.01 10.36 2.73
N LYS A 54 0.37 11.64 2.65
CA LYS A 54 -0.52 12.72 2.21
C LYS A 54 -0.21 13.10 0.77
N VAL A 55 -1.19 12.97 -0.12
CA VAL A 55 -1.05 13.32 -1.55
C VAL A 55 -2.29 14.10 -1.98
N ASN A 56 -2.09 15.30 -2.54
CA ASN A 56 -3.16 16.17 -3.03
C ASN A 56 -4.28 16.46 -2.01
N GLY A 57 -3.94 16.56 -0.73
CA GLY A 57 -4.91 16.78 0.35
C GLY A 57 -5.67 15.52 0.82
N GLN A 58 -5.46 14.39 0.15
CA GLN A 58 -6.01 13.08 0.55
C GLN A 58 -4.97 12.30 1.37
N VAL A 59 -5.44 11.56 2.37
CA VAL A 59 -4.59 10.66 3.16
C VAL A 59 -4.72 9.24 2.64
N TYR A 60 -3.56 8.61 2.45
CA TYR A 60 -3.37 7.22 2.06
C TYR A 60 -2.57 6.48 3.13
N TRP A 61 -2.92 5.23 3.37
CA TRP A 61 -2.18 4.30 4.21
C TRP A 61 -1.56 3.25 3.30
N ALA A 62 -0.23 3.10 3.35
CA ALA A 62 0.49 2.17 2.49
C ALA A 62 1.47 1.28 3.26
N GLY A 63 1.51 -0.01 2.92
CA GLY A 63 2.45 -0.97 3.51
C GLY A 63 2.89 -2.01 2.50
N TYR A 64 4.17 -2.40 2.56
CA TYR A 64 4.77 -3.38 1.64
C TYR A 64 4.82 -4.78 2.25
N SER A 65 4.39 -5.77 1.49
CA SER A 65 4.61 -7.19 1.77
C SER A 65 5.72 -7.74 0.89
N SER A 66 6.88 -8.03 1.48
CA SER A 66 7.98 -8.69 0.79
C SER A 66 7.68 -10.14 0.40
N ARG A 67 6.66 -10.76 0.99
CA ARG A 67 6.25 -12.13 0.67
C ARG A 67 5.56 -12.20 -0.70
N SER A 68 4.66 -11.26 -0.98
CA SER A 68 3.87 -11.23 -2.21
C SER A 68 4.37 -10.20 -3.24
N GLY A 69 5.35 -9.36 -2.87
CA GLY A 69 5.80 -8.26 -3.71
C GLY A 69 4.69 -7.23 -3.94
N THR A 70 3.85 -7.01 -2.92
CA THR A 70 2.63 -6.20 -3.04
C THR A 70 2.65 -5.04 -2.05
N VAL A 71 2.32 -3.84 -2.54
CA VAL A 71 1.95 -2.69 -1.72
C VAL A 71 0.43 -2.69 -1.57
N TYR A 72 -0.01 -2.71 -0.32
CA TYR A 72 -1.42 -2.56 0.03
C TYR A 72 -1.72 -1.10 0.35
N LEU A 73 -2.82 -0.58 -0.20
CA LEU A 73 -3.26 0.81 -0.06
C LEU A 73 -4.65 0.92 0.55
N SER A 74 -4.84 1.82 1.49
CA SER A 74 -6.16 2.23 2.00
C SER A 74 -6.28 3.75 1.92
N LEU A 75 -7.44 4.27 1.52
CA LEU A 75 -7.70 5.71 1.67
C LEU A 75 -8.24 5.97 3.09
N GLU A 76 -8.01 7.18 3.60
CA GLU A 76 -8.83 7.72 4.69
C GLU A 76 -10.11 8.33 4.09
N ALA A 77 -11.28 7.93 4.58
CA ALA A 77 -12.58 8.36 4.04
C ALA A 77 -13.27 9.40 4.92
#